data_AF-A0A960E724-F1
#
_entry.id   AF-A0A960E724-F1
#
_cell.length_a   1.000
_cell.length_b   1.000
_cell.length_c   1.000
_cell.angle_alpha   90.00
_cell.angle_beta   90.00
_cell.angle_gamma   90.00
#
_symmetry.space_group_name_H-M   'P 1'
#
loop_
_entity.id
_entity.type
_entity.pdbx_description
1 polymer ?
#
loop_
_entity_poly.entity_id
_entity_poly.type
_entity_poly.pdbx_seq_one_letter_code
_entity_poly.pdbx_strand_id
1 'polypeptide(L)' 'ALPAGSLHVHCTDVDGEWLVWNEGGEYRMKRAHEKGDAALRGPAEAILLRLWGRTSDRSDELSPVGDEHVLAEWLAFAGM' A
#
# COMPACT_ATOMS: atom_id res chain seq x y z
N ALA A 1 -7.84 -13.50 5.01
CA ALA A 1 -6.56 -14.13 4.60
C ALA A 1 -5.65 -13.03 4.08
N LEU A 2 -4.33 -13.20 4.13
CA LEU A 2 -3.43 -12.22 3.50
C LEU A 2 -3.64 -12.22 1.97
N PRO A 3 -3.60 -11.05 1.32
CA PRO A 3 -3.69 -10.96 -0.14
C PRO A 3 -2.61 -11.80 -0.83
N ALA A 4 -2.90 -12.30 -2.04
CA ALA A 4 -1.93 -13.11 -2.79
C ALA A 4 -0.88 -12.25 -3.51
N GLY A 5 -1.31 -11.09 -4.04
CA GLY A 5 -0.43 -10.15 -4.72
C GLY A 5 0.36 -9.27 -3.75
N SER A 6 1.47 -8.73 -4.22
CA SER A 6 2.33 -7.79 -3.51
C SER A 6 1.86 -6.33 -3.68
N LEU A 7 2.04 -5.52 -2.63
CA LEU A 7 1.76 -4.08 -2.63
C LEU A 7 3.05 -3.29 -2.45
N HIS A 8 3.32 -2.37 -3.36
CA HIS A 8 4.34 -1.34 -3.20
C HIS A 8 3.72 -0.06 -2.60
N VAL A 9 4.31 0.46 -1.53
CA VAL A 9 3.94 1.73 -0.92
C VAL A 9 5.06 2.73 -1.17
N HIS A 10 4.73 3.92 -1.70
CA HIS A 10 5.71 4.94 -2.06
C HIS A 10 5.26 6.33 -1.61
N CYS A 11 6.00 6.93 -0.67
CA CYS A 11 5.81 8.31 -0.25
C CYS A 11 6.32 9.28 -1.33
N THR A 12 5.53 10.28 -1.68
CA THR A 12 5.90 11.27 -2.72
C THR A 12 6.41 12.59 -2.16
N ASP A 13 6.22 12.84 -0.86
CA ASP A 13 6.61 14.08 -0.19
C ASP A 13 7.80 13.92 0.78
N VAL A 14 8.20 12.69 1.07
CA VAL A 14 9.35 12.32 1.91
C VAL A 14 9.94 11.00 1.44
N ASP A 15 11.16 10.69 1.86
CA ASP A 15 11.77 9.38 1.59
C ASP A 15 11.05 8.25 2.33
N GLY A 16 10.43 7.33 1.61
CA GLY A 16 9.77 6.16 2.19
C GLY A 16 9.17 5.24 1.14
N GLU A 17 9.71 4.03 1.02
CA GLU A 17 9.21 3.03 0.07
C GLU A 17 9.30 1.62 0.66
N TRP A 18 8.24 0.85 0.53
CA TRP A 18 8.14 -0.51 1.06
C TRP A 18 7.44 -1.45 0.10
N LEU A 19 7.98 -2.65 -0.06
CA LEU A 19 7.26 -3.77 -0.66
C LEU A 19 6.68 -4.63 0.46
N VAL A 20 5.40 -4.96 0.33
CA VAL A 20 4.63 -5.82 1.24
C VAL A 20 4.12 -7.02 0.44
N TRP A 21 4.24 -8.22 0.99
CA TRP A 21 3.76 -9.44 0.34
C TRP A 21 3.36 -10.52 1.35
N ASN A 22 2.69 -11.55 0.83
CA ASN A 22 2.36 -12.75 1.55
C ASN A 22 3.34 -13.87 1.18
N GLU A 23 3.93 -14.52 2.17
CA GLU A 23 4.77 -15.69 2.00
C GLU A 23 4.23 -16.83 2.84
N GLY A 24 3.58 -17.82 2.21
CA GLY A 24 3.06 -19.00 2.92
C GLY A 24 1.96 -18.69 3.95
N GLY A 25 1.22 -17.59 3.79
CA GLY A 25 0.23 -17.11 4.76
C GLY A 25 0.81 -16.16 5.81
N GLU A 26 2.10 -15.81 5.73
CA GLU A 26 2.75 -14.85 6.62
C GLU A 26 2.94 -13.50 5.94
N TYR A 27 2.76 -12.42 6.71
CA TYR A 27 3.00 -11.06 6.26
C TYR A 27 4.51 -10.81 6.20
N ARG A 28 4.97 -10.28 5.09
CA ARG A 28 6.36 -9.86 4.90
C ARG A 28 6.40 -8.43 4.41
N MET A 29 7.44 -7.72 4.83
CA MET A 29 7.69 -6.35 4.41
C MET A 29 9.20 -6.09 4.38
N LYS A 30 9.64 -5.31 3.39
CA LYS A 30 10.99 -4.75 3.34
C LYS A 30 10.93 -3.31 2.84
N ARG A 31 11.89 -2.49 3.27
CA ARG A 31 12.12 -1.17 2.69
C ARG A 31 12.89 -1.35 1.38
N ALA A 32 12.24 -1.14 0.24
CA ALA A 32 12.84 -1.33 -1.08
C ALA A 32 12.04 -0.59 -2.15
N HIS A 33 12.75 -0.05 -3.15
CA HIS A 33 12.17 0.49 -4.38
C HIS A 33 12.00 -0.66 -5.38
N GLU A 34 10.88 -1.38 -5.28
CA GLU A 34 10.58 -2.53 -6.14
C GLU A 34 9.15 -2.45 -6.64
N LYS A 35 8.89 -3.06 -7.80
CA LYS A 35 7.52 -3.16 -8.32
C LYS A 35 6.76 -4.22 -7.53
N GLY A 36 5.56 -3.86 -7.07
CA GLY A 36 4.55 -4.82 -6.64
C GLY A 36 3.52 -5.08 -7.74
N ASP A 37 2.62 -6.03 -7.52
CA ASP A 37 1.47 -6.29 -8.37
C ASP A 37 0.49 -5.10 -8.35
N ALA A 38 0.42 -4.41 -7.22
CA ALA A 38 -0.20 -3.10 -7.07
C ALA A 38 0.76 -2.11 -6.38
N ALA A 39 0.45 -0.81 -6.49
CA ALA A 39 1.11 0.22 -5.72
C ALA A 39 0.12 1.28 -5.22
N LEU A 40 0.41 1.84 -4.04
CA LEU A 40 -0.20 3.05 -3.53
C LEU A 40 0.88 4.11 -3.35
N ARG A 41 0.76 5.20 -4.09
CA ARG A 41 1.67 6.33 -4.05
C ARG A 41 0.96 7.55 -3.51
N GLY A 42 1.69 8.47 -2.90
CA GLY A 42 1.14 9.74 -2.45
C GLY A 42 1.82 10.26 -1.19
N PRO A 43 1.26 11.30 -0.56
CA PRO A 43 1.79 11.85 0.68
C PRO A 43 1.85 10.80 1.79
N ALA A 44 2.92 10.80 2.59
CA ALA A 44 3.09 9.80 3.65
C ALA A 44 1.91 9.77 4.63
N GLU A 45 1.38 10.94 5.00
CA GLU A 45 0.18 11.08 5.83
C GLU A 45 -1.05 10.45 5.17
N ALA A 46 -1.32 10.79 3.90
CA ALA A 46 -2.49 10.29 3.17
C ALA A 46 -2.44 8.77 3.02
N ILE A 47 -1.27 8.21 2.72
CA ILE A 47 -1.04 6.77 2.66
C ILE A 47 -1.32 6.13 4.01
N LEU A 48 -0.72 6.64 5.10
CA LEU A 48 -0.88 6.09 6.44
C LEU A 48 -2.35 6.07 6.86
N LEU A 49 -3.05 7.19 6.65
CA LEU A 49 -4.48 7.30 6.94
C LEU A 49 -5.28 6.29 6.13
N ARG A 50 -5.01 6.19 4.82
CA ARG A 50 -5.70 5.27 3.93
C ARG A 50 -5.50 3.80 4.31
N LEU A 51 -4.27 3.41 4.67
CA LEU A 51 -3.96 2.07 5.15
C LEU A 51 -4.75 1.75 6.44
N TRP A 52 -4.96 2.73 7.32
CA TRP A 52 -5.81 2.57 8.52
C TRP A 52 -7.32 2.76 8.28
N GLY A 53 -7.79 2.70 7.03
CA GLY A 53 -9.21 2.88 6.72
C GLY A 53 -9.76 4.30 6.93
N ARG A 54 -8.89 5.31 7.07
CA ARG A 54 -9.25 6.71 7.25
C ARG A 54 -9.03 7.52 5.97
N THR A 55 -9.64 8.69 5.93
CA THR A 55 -9.45 9.69 4.86
C THR A 55 -8.60 10.85 5.34
N SER A 56 -7.92 11.50 4.42
CA SER A 56 -7.13 12.73 4.60
C SER A 56 -7.72 13.80 3.70
N ASP A 57 -7.49 15.07 4.02
CA ASP A 57 -7.76 16.18 3.08
C ASP A 57 -6.90 16.07 1.81
N ARG A 58 -5.83 15.26 1.84
CA ARG A 58 -4.93 14.96 0.73
C ARG A 58 -5.23 13.61 0.05
N SER A 59 -6.41 13.04 0.27
CA SER A 59 -6.78 11.73 -0.30
C SER A 59 -6.87 11.74 -1.83
N ASP A 60 -7.09 12.89 -2.44
CA ASP A 60 -7.05 13.12 -3.89
C ASP A 60 -5.63 13.05 -4.47
N GLU A 61 -4.60 13.21 -3.64
CA GLU A 61 -3.19 13.03 -4.03
C GLU A 61 -2.75 11.55 -4.03
N LEU A 62 -3.62 10.62 -3.58
CA LEU A 62 -3.33 9.19 -3.65
C LEU A 62 -3.42 8.68 -5.08
N SER A 63 -2.34 8.05 -5.54
CA SER A 63 -2.21 7.51 -6.88
C SER A 63 -2.10 5.98 -6.80
N PRO A 64 -3.22 5.25 -6.98
CA PRO A 64 -3.20 3.80 -7.13
C PRO A 64 -2.66 3.40 -8.51
N VAL A 65 -1.87 2.33 -8.57
CA VAL A 65 -1.26 1.81 -9.80
C VAL A 65 -1.28 0.28 -9.78
N GLY A 66 -1.42 -0.36 -10.94
CA GLY A 66 -1.36 -1.82 -11.07
C GLY A 66 -2.72 -2.50 -10.89
N ASP A 67 -2.74 -3.68 -10.29
CA ASP A 67 -3.96 -4.47 -10.11
C ASP A 67 -4.86 -3.88 -9.01
N GLU A 68 -6.05 -3.42 -9.40
CA GLU A 68 -7.03 -2.83 -8.50
C GLU A 68 -7.58 -3.83 -7.46
N HIS A 69 -7.65 -5.12 -7.80
CA HIS A 69 -8.13 -6.16 -6.89
C HIS A 69 -7.11 -6.40 -5.79
N VAL A 70 -5.82 -6.53 -6.15
CA VAL A 70 -4.74 -6.66 -5.16
C VAL A 70 -4.70 -5.44 -4.23
N LEU A 71 -4.82 -4.22 -4.78
CA LEU A 71 -4.87 -3.02 -3.95
C LEU A 71 -6.06 -3.02 -2.99
N ALA A 72 -7.26 -3.38 -3.47
CA ALA A 72 -8.46 -3.42 -2.66
C ALA A 72 -8.35 -4.46 -1.53
N GLU A 73 -7.79 -5.63 -1.80
CA GLU A 73 -7.53 -6.67 -0.79
C GLU A 73 -6.59 -6.17 0.32
N TRP A 74 -5.49 -5.50 -0.04
CA TRP A 74 -4.57 -4.93 0.94
C TRP A 74 -5.20 -3.81 1.77
N LEU A 75 -5.99 -2.92 1.15
CA LEU A 75 -6.68 -1.84 1.85
C LEU A 75 -7.77 -2.37 2.78
N ALA A 76 -8.47 -3.44 2.39
CA ALA A 76 -9.43 -4.13 3.25
C ALA A 76 -8.73 -4.83 4.42
N PHE A 77 -7.52 -5.36 4.23
CA PHE A 77 -6.74 -5.98 5.31
C PHE A 77 -6.22 -4.94 6.33
N ALA A 78 -5.68 -3.83 5.86
CA ALA A 78 -5.02 -2.84 6.71
C ALA A 78 -6.00 -2.01 7.58
N GLY A 79 -7.28 -1.96 7.19
CA GLY A 79 -8.35 -1.28 7.93
C GLY A 79 -9.15 -2.15 8.91
N MET A 80 -8.72 -3.40 9.17
CA MET A 80 -9.32 -4.28 10.19
C MET A 80 -8.84 -3.96 11.60
#